data_AF-J0JY23-F1
#
_entry.id   AF-J0JY23-F1
#
_cell.length_a   1.000
_cell.length_b   1.000
_cell.length_c   1.000
_cell.angle_alpha   90.00
_cell.angle_beta   90.00
_cell.angle_gamma   90.00
#
_symmetry.space_group_name_H-M   'P 1'
#
loop_
_entity.id
_entity.type
_entity.pdbx_description
1 polymer ?
#
loop_
_entity_poly.entity_id
_entity_poly.type
_entity_poly.pdbx_seq_one_letter_code
_entity_poly.pdbx_strand_id
1 'polypeptide(L)' 'MEKNYLSTSLLNYKQQHNGKLLVKVPPQYTSKTCYIVGASTISSN' A
#
# COMPACT_ATOMS: atom_id res chain seq x y z
N MET A 1 13.28 -5.61 -5.27
CA MET A 1 12.03 -5.39 -4.50
C MET A 1 12.33 -5.36 -3.00
N GLU A 2 13.29 -4.53 -2.56
CA GLU A 2 13.98 -4.76 -1.27
C GLU A 2 13.79 -3.63 -0.23
N LYS A 3 13.17 -2.50 -0.60
CA LYS A 3 13.23 -1.26 0.19
C LYS A 3 12.29 -1.16 1.40
N ASN A 4 11.47 -2.18 1.74
CA ASN A 4 10.36 -2.01 2.71
C ASN A 4 10.23 -3.09 3.79
N TYR A 5 11.15 -4.05 3.91
CA TYR A 5 10.98 -5.14 4.89
C TYR A 5 11.08 -4.65 6.35
N LEU A 6 12.01 -3.74 6.64
CA LEU A 6 12.21 -3.21 7.99
C LEU A 6 11.00 -2.39 8.49
N SER A 7 10.34 -1.64 7.61
CA SER A 7 9.15 -0.86 7.98
C SER A 7 7.94 -1.75 8.28
N THR A 8 7.77 -2.86 7.56
CA THR A 8 6.65 -3.80 7.81
C THR A 8 6.76 -4.52 9.15
N SER A 9 7.97 -4.86 9.62
CA SER A 9 8.17 -5.51 10.92
C SER A 9 7.75 -4.62 12.08
N LEU A 10 8.13 -3.33 12.06
CA LEU A 10 7.73 -2.35 13.06
C LEU A 10 6.21 -2.13 13.09
N LEU A 11 5.57 -2.09 11.92
CA LEU A 11 4.12 -1.94 11.80
C LEU A 11 3.37 -3.14 12.39
N ASN A 12 3.85 -4.36 12.14
CA ASN A 12 3.29 -5.58 12.74
C ASN A 12 3.40 -5.58 14.26
N TYR A 13 4.57 -5.20 14.79
CA TYR A 13 4.78 -5.05 16.24
C TYR A 13 3.78 -4.06 16.84
N LYS A 14 3.66 -2.86 16.27
CA LYS A 14 2.71 -1.84 16.78
C LYS A 14 1.25 -2.28 16.69
N GLN A 15 0.87 -3.03 15.65
CA GLN A 15 -0.48 -3.57 15.51
C GLN A 15 -0.86 -4.52 16.65
N GLN A 16 0.06 -5.40 17.06
CA GLN A 16 -0.18 -6.35 18.16
C GLN A 16 -0.43 -5.63 19.51
N HIS A 17 0.16 -4.45 19.71
CA HIS A 17 0.07 -3.70 20.96
C HIS A 17 -1.01 -2.60 20.97
N ASN A 18 -1.34 -2.02 19.80
CA ASN A 18 -2.23 -0.85 19.72
C ASN A 18 -3.64 -1.20 19.21
N GLY A 19 -3.92 -2.48 18.93
CA GLY A 19 -5.23 -2.95 18.45
C GLY A 19 -5.61 -2.45 17.05
N LYS A 20 -4.69 -1.83 16.29
CA LYS A 20 -4.94 -1.36 14.93
C LYS A 20 -4.66 -2.45 13.92
N LEU A 21 -5.68 -2.86 13.16
CA LEU A 21 -5.55 -3.86 12.09
C LEU A 21 -4.94 -3.23 10.83
N LEU A 22 -3.72 -3.65 10.47
CA LEU A 22 -3.08 -3.37 9.20
C LEU A 22 -3.14 -4.64 8.34
N VAL A 23 -3.55 -4.47 7.09
CA VAL A 23 -3.60 -5.56 6.10
C VAL A 23 -2.70 -5.18 4.94
N LYS A 24 -1.83 -6.11 4.53
CA LYS A 24 -1.00 -5.93 3.35
C LYS A 24 -1.87 -6.11 2.10
N VAL A 25 -2.18 -5.01 1.42
CA VAL A 25 -2.93 -5.03 0.16
C VAL A 25 -1.95 -5.06 -1.02
N PRO A 26 -2.16 -5.91 -2.03
CA PRO A 26 -1.39 -5.85 -3.28
C PRO A 26 -1.42 -4.43 -3.86
N PRO A 27 -0.32 -3.92 -4.45
CA PRO A 27 -0.26 -2.56 -4.99
C PRO A 27 -1.05 -2.40 -6.30
N GLN A 28 -2.03 -3.27 -6.55
CA GLN A 28 -2.93 -3.15 -7.68
C GLN A 28 -3.55 -1.76 -7.61
N TYR A 29 -3.36 -0.99 -8.68
CA TYR A 29 -3.95 0.33 -8.86
C TYR A 29 -3.32 1.51 -8.08
N THR A 30 -2.16 1.40 -7.43
CA THR A 30 -1.71 2.51 -6.55
C THR A 30 -0.98 3.68 -7.22
N SER A 31 -0.23 3.46 -8.31
CA SER A 31 0.60 4.53 -8.92
C SER A 31 -0.03 5.20 -10.13
N LYS A 32 -0.83 4.45 -10.90
CA LYS A 32 -1.42 4.92 -12.16
C LYS A 32 -2.94 4.97 -12.12
N THR A 33 -3.60 4.69 -11.00
CA THR A 33 -5.07 4.74 -10.93
C THR A 33 -5.50 5.96 -10.15
N CYS A 34 -6.45 6.71 -10.71
CA CYS A 34 -7.01 7.87 -10.03
C CYS A 34 -7.89 7.43 -8.85
N TYR A 35 -7.65 7.99 -7.66
CA TYR A 35 -8.42 7.71 -6.46
C TYR A 35 -9.92 8.07 -6.59
N ILE A 36 -10.24 9.09 -7.39
CA ILE A 36 -11.62 9.58 -7.55
C ILE A 36 -12.42 8.71 -8.53
N VAL A 37 -11.80 8.28 -9.64
CA VAL A 37 -12.52 7.61 -10.73
C VAL A 37 -12.18 6.13 -10.91
N GLY A 38 -11.15 5.60 -10.24
CA GLY A 38 -10.74 4.20 -10.34
C GLY A 38 -10.19 3.78 -11.71
N ALA A 39 -10.04 4.72 -12.65
CA ALA A 39 -9.50 4.47 -13.98
C ALA A 39 -7.96 4.65 -14.00
N SER A 40 -7.29 3.79 -14.76
CA SER A 40 -5.85 3.93 -15.01
C SER A 40 -5.60 5.14 -15.92
N THR A 41 -4.67 6.02 -15.54
CA THR A 41 -4.20 7.12 -16.37
C THR A 41 -3.45 6.57 -17.58
N ILE A 42 -4.16 6.46 -18.70
CA ILE A 42 -3.54 6.19 -20.00
C ILE A 42 -2.88 7.50 -20.41
N SER A 43 -1.57 7.58 -20.25
CA SER A 43 -0.77 8.61 -20.92
C SER A 43 -0.73 8.23 -22.41
N SER A 44 -1.65 8.76 -23.21
CA SER A 44 -1.53 8.69 -24.67
C SER A 44 -0.35 9.57 -25.10
N ASN A 45 0.51 9.03 -25.95
CA ASN A 45 1.62 9.76 -26.57
C ASN A 45 1.09 10.70 -27.66
#